data_AF-A0A5R8Z1C1-F1
#
_entry.id   AF-A0A5R8Z1C1-F1
#
_cell.length_a   1.000
_cell.length_b   1.000
_cell.length_c   1.000
_cell.angle_alpha   90.00
_cell.angle_beta   90.00
_cell.angle_gamma   90.00
#
_symmetry.space_group_name_H-M   'P 1'
#
loop_
_entity.id
_entity.type
_entity.pdbx_description
1 polymer ?
#
loop_
_entity_poly.entity_id
_entity_poly.type
_entity_poly.pdbx_seq_one_letter_code
_entity_poly.pdbx_strand_id
1 'polypeptide(L)' 'GVASGNGKGQIFVRGEVIKTVPESQIVETLIEEALRLAEEMGVEVDLDDDEAGGPEVVVR' A
#
# COMPACT_ATOMS: atom_id res chain seq x y z
N GLY A 1 -2.18 -2.20 -3.20
CA GLY A 1 -1.69 -1.42 -4.36
C GLY A 1 -2.28 -0.02 -4.32
N VAL A 2 -1.71 0.93 -5.06
CA VAL A 2 -2.19 2.33 -5.11
C VAL A 2 -2.23 2.88 -6.53
N ALA A 3 -3.20 3.77 -6.80
CA ALA A 3 -3.11 4.72 -7.92
C ALA A 3 -3.17 6.16 -7.42
N SER A 4 -2.37 7.02 -8.04
CA SER A 4 -2.30 8.45 -7.74
C SER A 4 -2.78 9.30 -8.91
N GLY A 5 -3.44 10.42 -8.64
CA GLY A 5 -3.87 11.42 -9.62
C GLY A 5 -4.71 12.54 -9.00
N ASN A 6 -4.70 13.73 -9.61
CA ASN A 6 -5.44 14.91 -9.12
C ASN A 6 -5.18 15.27 -7.63
N GLY A 7 -3.96 15.03 -7.13
CA GLY A 7 -3.58 15.30 -5.75
C GLY A 7 -4.13 14.31 -4.72
N LYS A 8 -4.63 13.16 -5.16
CA LYS A 8 -5.17 12.10 -4.31
C LYS A 8 -4.61 10.74 -4.70
N GLY A 9 -4.46 9.87 -3.71
CA GLY A 9 -4.22 8.45 -3.91
C GLY A 9 -5.41 7.60 -3.50
N GLN A 10 -5.67 6.55 -4.25
CA GLN A 10 -6.64 5.51 -3.92
C GLN A 10 -5.89 4.22 -3.58
N ILE A 11 -6.11 3.70 -2.38
CA ILE A 11 -5.53 2.45 -1.91
C ILE A 11 -6.50 1.33 -2.21
N PHE A 12 -5.99 0.23 -2.77
CA PHE A 12 -6.76 -0.96 -3.09
C PHE A 12 -6.21 -2.21 -2.46
N VAL A 13 -7.14 -3.06 -2.03
CA VAL A 13 -6.88 -4.41 -1.55
C VAL A 13 -7.76 -5.35 -2.37
N ARG A 14 -7.15 -6.36 -2.98
CA ARG A 14 -7.86 -7.38 -3.78
C ARG A 14 -8.78 -6.78 -4.88
N GLY A 15 -8.39 -5.64 -5.44
CA GLY A 15 -9.12 -4.95 -6.51
C GLY A 15 -10.21 -3.98 -6.04
N GLU A 16 -10.43 -3.84 -4.73
CA GLU A 16 -11.43 -2.94 -4.16
C GLU A 16 -10.77 -1.70 -3.54
N VAL A 17 -11.34 -0.52 -3.78
CA VAL A 17 -10.88 0.73 -3.16
C VAL A 17 -11.30 0.73 -1.69
N ILE A 18 -10.32 0.78 -0.79
CA ILE A 18 -10.58 0.80 0.66
C ILE A 18 -10.38 2.18 1.28
N LYS A 19 -9.56 3.04 0.67
CA LYS A 19 -9.23 4.37 1.21
C LYS A 19 -8.85 5.32 0.08
N THR A 20 -9.25 6.58 0.22
CA THR A 20 -8.76 7.70 -0.61
C THR A 20 -8.07 8.70 0.30
N VAL A 21 -6.83 9.06 -0.02
CA VAL A 21 -5.99 9.94 0.82
C VAL A 21 -5.38 11.07 -0.01
N PRO A 22 -4.97 12.19 0.62
CA PRO A 22 -4.09 13.17 -0.02
C PRO A 22 -2.80 12.50 -0.52
N GLU A 23 -2.23 13.03 -1.59
CA GLU A 23 -0.99 12.49 -2.19
C GLU A 23 0.16 12.35 -1.18
N SER A 24 0.28 13.31 -0.25
CA SER A 24 1.30 13.30 0.81
C SER A 24 1.17 12.16 1.82
N GLN A 25 0.02 11.49 1.87
CA GLN A 25 -0.26 10.39 2.80
C GLN A 25 -0.24 9.02 2.12
N ILE A 26 -0.03 8.95 0.80
CA ILE A 26 -0.07 7.70 0.04
C ILE A 26 0.90 6.67 0.62
N VAL A 27 2.16 7.06 0.79
CA VAL A 27 3.24 6.14 1.17
C VAL A 27 3.00 5.57 2.56
N GLU A 28 2.77 6.45 3.54
CA GLU A 28 2.48 6.07 4.92
C GLU A 28 1.27 5.13 4.99
N THR A 29 0.16 5.52 4.34
CA THR A 29 -1.06 4.72 4.33
C THR A 29 -0.84 3.37 3.66
N LEU A 30 -0.09 3.30 2.56
CA LEU A 30 0.15 2.05 1.85
C LEU A 30 0.99 1.06 2.68
N ILE A 31 1.97 1.56 3.43
CA ILE A 31 2.79 0.74 4.35
C ILE A 31 1.93 0.19 5.49
N GLU A 32 1.13 1.06 6.14
CA GLU A 32 0.21 0.63 7.20
C GLU A 32 -0.75 -0.46 6.75
N GLU A 33 -1.37 -0.28 5.57
CA GLU A 33 -2.29 -1.28 5.03
C GLU A 33 -1.57 -2.58 4.61
N ALA A 34 -0.33 -2.51 4.12
CA ALA A 34 0.45 -3.69 3.80
C ALA A 34 0.79 -4.50 5.07
N LEU A 35 1.21 -3.83 6.15
CA LEU A 35 1.49 -4.48 7.43
C LEU A 35 0.23 -5.13 8.03
N ARG A 36 -0.91 -4.42 8.01
CA ARG A 36 -2.19 -4.98 8.45
C ARG A 36 -2.57 -6.24 7.68
N LEU A 37 -2.39 -6.23 6.35
CA LEU A 37 -2.68 -7.41 5.52
C LEU A 37 -1.73 -8.57 5.79
N ALA A 38 -0.45 -8.30 6.04
CA ALA A 38 0.51 -9.33 6.39
C ALA A 38 0.15 -9.99 7.73
N GLU A 39 -0.22 -9.18 8.75
CA GLU A 39 -0.71 -9.68 10.04
C GLU A 39 -1.98 -10.54 9.87
N GLU A 40 -2.96 -10.06 9.10
CA GLU A 40 -4.20 -10.82 8.81
C GLU A 40 -3.92 -12.14 8.07
N MET A 41 -2.86 -12.18 7.25
CA MET A 41 -2.45 -13.38 6.51
C MET A 41 -1.50 -14.29 7.30
N GLY A 42 -1.04 -13.88 8.49
CA GLY A 42 -0.05 -14.61 9.28
C GLY A 42 1.32 -14.67 8.59
N VAL A 43 1.64 -13.67 7.76
CA VAL A 43 2.94 -13.55 7.08
C VAL A 43 3.86 -12.74 7.98
N GLU A 44 4.97 -13.36 8.40
CA GLU A 44 6.07 -12.62 9.01
C GLU A 44 6.73 -11.74 7.95
N VAL A 45 6.69 -10.43 8.15
CA VAL A 45 7.37 -9.46 7.30
C VAL A 45 8.77 -9.29 7.85
N ASP A 46 9.77 -9.82 7.14
CA ASP A 46 11.16 -9.51 7.41
C ASP A 46 11.50 -8.16 6.74
N LEU A 47 11.63 -7.12 7.56
CA LEU A 47 11.92 -5.76 7.08
C LEU A 47 13.39 -5.59 6.68
N ASP A 48 14.25 -6.56 6.99
CA ASP A 48 15.66 -6.60 6.62
C ASP A 48 15.91 -7.42 5.33
N ASP A 49 14.86 -8.02 4.75
CA ASP A 49 14.92 -8.74 3.48
C ASP A 49 14.68 -7.78 2.29
N ASP A 50 15.77 -7.24 1.74
CA ASP A 50 15.78 -6.38 0.55
C ASP A 50 15.22 -7.07 -0.72
N GLU A 51 15.00 -8.39 -0.68
CA GLU A 51 14.50 -9.18 -1.82
C GLU A 51 12.95 -9.25 -1.86
N ALA A 52 12.27 -8.86 -0.77
CA ALA A 52 10.83 -8.73 -0.73
C ALA A 52 10.38 -7.48 -1.51
N GLY A 53 9.81 -7.68 -2.71
CA GLY A 53 9.33 -6.61 -3.57
C GLY A 53 8.46 -5.60 -2.82
N GLY A 54 8.95 -4.36 -2.69
CA GLY A 54 8.28 -3.28 -1.96
C GLY A 54 6.94 -2.84 -2.58
N PRO A 55 6.25 -1.89 -1.94
CA PRO A 55 4.95 -1.42 -2.41
C PRO A 55 5.00 -0.84 -3.83
N GLU A 56 4.20 -1.41 -4.75
CA GLU A 56 4.08 -0.90 -6.12
C GLU A 56 3.10 0.27 -6.25
N VAL A 57 3.56 1.33 -6.93
CA VAL A 57 2.79 2.53 -7.25
C VAL A 57 2.51 2.57 -8.75
N VAL A 58 1.23 2.53 -9.14
CA VAL A 58 0.81 2.66 -10.54
C VAL A 58 0.33 4.09 -10.79
N VAL A 59 1.00 4.80 -11.69
CA VAL A 59 0.57 6.14 -12.15
C VAL A 59 -0.26 5.96 -13.43
N ARG A 60 -1.46 6.53 -13.46
CA ARG A 60 -2.34 6.55 -14.65
C ARG A 60 -2.71 7.97 -15.04
#